data_AF-A0A524RMG0-F1
#
_entry.id   AF-A0A524RMG0-F1
#
_cell.length_a   1.000
_cell.length_b   1.000
_cell.length_c   1.000
_cell.angle_alpha   90.00
_cell.angle_beta   90.00
_cell.angle_gamma   90.00
#
_symmetry.space_group_name_H-M   'P 1'
#
loop_
_entity.id
_entity.type
_entity.pdbx_description
1 polymer ?
#
loop_
_entity_poly.entity_id
_entity_poly.type
_entity_poly.pdbx_seq_one_letter_code
_entity_poly.pdbx_strand_id
1 'polypeptide(L)'
;MAGATLRPGIEQRCHQALDSLVLFNSSQLLQCQLAPSLPPPLPPQEGVAAVVLLNSFGSLGWDVNGLSGMRLPLLSVAGSLDLITPPGPEQLRPFLETPHPHSRLALIDGASHFSPIRVAAEEEVLFGIGEALVGVDPPRIQHAISQLTTDFISGLEQNRPLASQHLRVSGVNVRLIDRAQARTVL
;
A
#
# COMPACT_ATOMS: atom_id res chain seq x y z
N MET A 1 26.78 -20.83 -13.97
CA MET A 1 28.10 -20.27 -14.38
C MET A 1 29.16 -21.34 -14.18
N ALA A 2 30.02 -21.57 -15.17
CA ALA A 2 30.99 -22.68 -15.25
C ALA A 2 31.78 -22.97 -13.95
N GLY A 3 31.31 -23.90 -13.12
CA GLY A 3 32.05 -24.43 -11.97
C GLY A 3 32.25 -23.49 -10.77
N ALA A 4 31.60 -22.32 -10.74
CA ALA A 4 31.70 -21.40 -9.61
C ALA A 4 30.90 -21.93 -8.39
N THR A 5 31.56 -22.01 -7.23
CA THR A 5 30.90 -22.34 -5.96
C THR A 5 30.38 -21.08 -5.26
N LEU A 6 29.17 -21.17 -4.70
CA LEU A 6 28.59 -20.08 -3.91
C LEU A 6 29.41 -19.88 -2.63
N ARG A 7 29.77 -18.62 -2.35
CA ARG A 7 30.44 -18.27 -1.10
C ARG A 7 29.48 -18.50 0.09
N PRO A 8 29.89 -19.21 1.16
CA PRO A 8 29.04 -19.42 2.34
C PRO A 8 28.60 -18.10 2.97
N GLY A 9 27.47 -18.10 3.69
CA GLY A 9 26.93 -16.90 4.35
C GLY A 9 26.22 -15.94 3.40
N ILE A 10 25.55 -16.45 2.36
CA ILE A 10 24.77 -15.62 1.42
C ILE A 10 23.59 -14.94 2.10
N GLU A 11 22.92 -15.61 3.04
CA GLU A 11 21.78 -15.08 3.80
C GLU A 11 22.16 -13.83 4.60
N GLN A 12 23.28 -13.88 5.34
CA GLN A 12 23.78 -12.73 6.10
C GLN A 12 24.11 -11.53 5.21
N ARG A 13 24.72 -11.80 4.05
CA ARG A 13 25.05 -10.75 3.07
C ARG A 13 23.81 -10.20 2.37
N CYS A 14 22.79 -11.04 2.14
CA CYS A 14 21.50 -10.60 1.63
C CYS A 14 20.82 -9.68 2.65
N HIS A 15 20.80 -10.03 3.94
CA HIS A 15 20.29 -9.14 4.98
C HIS A 15 21.02 -7.79 5.00
N GLN A 16 22.36 -7.81 5.01
CA GLN A 16 23.16 -6.57 4.96
C GLN A 16 22.89 -5.76 3.67
N ALA A 17 22.67 -6.43 2.54
CA ALA A 17 22.34 -5.78 1.28
C ALA A 17 20.95 -5.13 1.33
N LEU A 18 19.95 -5.81 1.91
CA LEU A 18 18.60 -5.27 2.13
C LEU A 18 18.63 -4.03 3.02
N ASP A 19 19.50 -3.99 4.04
CA ASP A 19 19.68 -2.81 4.91
C ASP A 19 20.29 -1.61 4.16
N SER A 20 21.03 -1.86 3.08
CA SER A 20 21.74 -0.86 2.27
C SER A 20 21.06 -0.54 0.93
N LEU A 21 19.86 -1.08 0.69
CA LEU A 21 19.17 -0.91 -0.59
C LEU A 21 18.90 0.57 -0.83
N VAL A 22 19.54 1.16 -1.83
CA VAL A 22 19.10 2.43 -2.39
C VAL A 22 17.77 2.12 -3.06
N LEU A 23 16.67 2.43 -2.34
CA LEU A 23 15.31 2.24 -2.81
C LEU A 23 15.07 3.17 -4.02
N PHE A 24 15.50 2.72 -5.19
CA PHE A 24 14.94 3.24 -6.44
C PHE A 24 13.45 2.95 -6.33
N ASN A 25 12.61 3.98 -6.32
CA ASN A 25 11.17 3.78 -6.24
C ASN A 25 10.72 3.09 -7.54
N SER A 26 10.65 1.76 -7.53
CA SER A 26 10.33 0.95 -8.71
C SER A 26 8.98 1.31 -9.30
N SER A 27 8.04 1.79 -8.48
CA SER A 27 6.75 2.28 -8.98
C SER A 27 6.89 3.48 -9.92
N GLN A 28 7.89 4.34 -9.77
CA GLN A 28 8.10 5.46 -10.69
C GLN A 28 8.52 4.98 -12.07
N LEU A 29 9.41 3.97 -12.11
CA LEU A 29 9.78 3.33 -13.38
C LEU A 29 8.54 2.72 -14.05
N LEU A 30 7.73 1.97 -13.29
CA LEU A 30 6.48 1.38 -13.79
C LEU A 30 5.52 2.45 -14.33
N GLN A 31 5.33 3.55 -13.59
CA GLN A 31 4.51 4.69 -14.02
C GLN A 31 5.02 5.31 -15.34
N CYS A 32 6.33 5.49 -15.49
CA CYS A 32 6.90 6.00 -16.74
C CYS A 32 6.72 5.04 -17.91
N GLN A 33 6.78 3.71 -17.69
CA GLN A 33 6.51 2.72 -18.73
C GLN A 33 5.04 2.69 -19.13
N LEU A 34 4.12 2.94 -18.19
CA LEU A 34 2.68 2.97 -18.42
C LEU A 34 2.19 4.29 -19.03
N ALA A 35 2.90 5.41 -18.80
CA ALA A 35 2.48 6.75 -19.23
C ALA A 35 2.06 6.85 -20.71
N PRO A 36 2.77 6.24 -21.69
CA PRO A 36 2.35 6.28 -23.09
C PRO A 36 1.07 5.50 -23.40
N SER A 37 0.63 4.62 -22.49
CA SER A 37 -0.51 3.70 -22.66
C SER A 37 -1.66 4.01 -21.70
N LEU A 38 -1.62 5.14 -20.99
CA LEU A 38 -2.71 5.52 -20.10
C LEU A 38 -3.98 5.79 -20.92
N PRO A 39 -5.13 5.20 -20.53
CA PRO A 39 -6.39 5.51 -21.17
C PRO A 39 -6.76 6.98 -20.91
N PRO A 40 -7.58 7.59 -21.79
CA PRO A 40 -8.10 8.92 -21.52
C PRO A 40 -8.89 8.94 -20.19
N PRO A 41 -8.93 10.09 -19.48
CA PRO A 41 -9.68 10.21 -18.24
C PRO A 41 -11.13 9.76 -18.43
N LEU A 42 -11.60 8.87 -17.57
CA LEU A 42 -13.01 8.49 -17.53
C LEU A 42 -13.80 9.62 -16.86
N PRO A 43 -15.05 9.88 -17.31
CA PRO A 43 -15.92 10.80 -16.60
C PRO A 43 -16.17 10.28 -15.18
N PRO A 44 -16.41 11.16 -14.19
CA PRO A 44 -16.78 10.74 -12.85
C PRO A 44 -17.98 9.78 -12.90
N GLN A 45 -17.84 8.61 -12.28
CA GLN A 45 -18.95 7.66 -12.22
C GLN A 45 -19.96 8.12 -11.17
N GLU A 46 -21.21 8.27 -11.58
CA GLU A 46 -22.32 8.50 -10.65
C GLU A 46 -22.51 7.29 -9.74
N GLY A 47 -22.88 7.54 -8.48
CA GLY A 47 -23.16 6.47 -7.51
C GLY A 47 -21.95 5.87 -6.79
N VAL A 48 -20.72 6.32 -7.08
CA VAL A 48 -19.54 5.92 -6.28
C VAL A 48 -19.55 6.65 -4.93
N ALA A 49 -19.62 5.89 -3.83
CA ALA A 49 -19.70 6.44 -2.48
C ALA A 49 -18.32 6.70 -1.84
N ALA A 50 -17.31 5.90 -2.18
CA ALA A 50 -15.96 5.99 -1.62
C ALA A 50 -14.95 5.21 -2.48
N VAL A 51 -13.67 5.41 -2.20
CA VAL A 51 -12.55 4.71 -2.85
C VAL A 51 -11.73 3.99 -1.79
N VAL A 52 -11.32 2.75 -2.10
CA VAL A 52 -10.33 1.99 -1.32
C VAL A 52 -9.14 1.70 -2.22
N LEU A 53 -7.97 2.19 -1.83
CA LEU A 53 -6.72 1.95 -2.54
C LEU A 53 -5.90 0.95 -1.75
N LEU A 54 -5.47 -0.13 -2.41
CA LEU A 54 -4.61 -1.17 -1.83
C LEU A 54 -3.28 -1.14 -2.57
N ASN A 55 -2.19 -0.79 -1.88
CA ASN A 55 -0.84 -0.77 -2.49
C ASN A 55 -0.80 -0.05 -3.85
N SER A 56 -1.53 1.06 -3.95
CA SER A 56 -1.62 1.83 -5.19
C SER A 56 -0.33 2.59 -5.47
N PHE A 57 -0.05 2.82 -6.75
CA PHE A 57 0.93 3.80 -7.21
C PHE A 57 0.26 4.84 -8.08
N GLY A 58 0.92 5.99 -8.17
CA GLY A 58 0.43 7.11 -8.98
C GLY A 58 1.09 8.43 -8.66
N SER A 59 2.15 8.45 -7.83
CA SER A 59 2.80 9.68 -7.37
C SER A 59 3.29 10.60 -8.49
N LEU A 60 3.50 10.09 -9.72
CA LEU A 60 3.87 10.89 -10.90
C LEU A 60 2.68 11.28 -11.78
N GLY A 61 1.55 10.58 -11.65
CA GLY A 61 0.40 10.72 -12.55
C GLY A 61 -0.61 11.78 -12.14
N TRP A 62 -0.60 12.22 -10.89
CA TRP A 62 -1.52 13.25 -10.41
C TRP A 62 -0.97 14.66 -10.75
N ASP A 63 -1.82 15.55 -11.26
CA ASP A 63 -1.42 16.90 -11.70
C ASP A 63 -1.18 17.86 -10.50
N VAL A 64 -0.99 19.16 -10.74
CA VAL A 64 -0.86 20.18 -9.66
C VAL A 64 -2.09 20.29 -8.76
N ASN A 65 -3.24 19.75 -9.17
CA ASN A 65 -4.44 19.60 -8.35
C ASN A 65 -4.60 18.18 -7.81
N GLY A 66 -3.71 17.24 -8.14
CA GLY A 66 -3.50 16.01 -7.40
C GLY A 66 -4.74 15.14 -7.26
N LEU A 67 -4.80 14.46 -6.12
CA LEU A 67 -6.07 13.95 -5.56
C LEU A 67 -6.92 15.04 -4.88
N SER A 68 -6.53 16.31 -4.94
CA SER A 68 -7.28 17.40 -4.26
C SER A 68 -8.62 17.70 -4.89
N GLY A 69 -8.80 17.38 -6.18
CA GLY A 69 -10.09 17.39 -6.86
C GLY A 69 -11.03 16.25 -6.41
N MET A 70 -10.50 15.18 -5.82
CA MET A 70 -11.28 14.04 -5.35
C MET A 70 -12.00 14.39 -4.04
N ARG A 71 -13.33 14.52 -4.11
CA ARG A 71 -14.19 14.82 -2.95
C ARG A 71 -14.75 13.58 -2.27
N LEU A 72 -14.45 12.39 -2.79
CA LEU A 72 -14.90 11.14 -2.21
C LEU A 72 -14.05 10.77 -0.98
N PRO A 73 -14.66 10.12 0.03
CA PRO A 73 -13.90 9.45 1.08
C PRO A 73 -12.90 8.44 0.49
N LEU A 74 -11.67 8.45 1.00
CA LEU A 74 -10.60 7.54 0.60
C LEU A 74 -10.10 6.73 1.79
N LEU A 75 -10.06 5.41 1.67
CA LEU A 75 -9.23 4.54 2.50
C LEU A 75 -7.98 4.14 1.71
N SER A 76 -6.81 4.65 2.07
CA SER A 76 -5.52 4.22 1.52
C SER A 76 -4.90 3.16 2.41
N VAL A 77 -4.62 1.98 1.88
CA VAL A 77 -4.04 0.85 2.63
C VAL A 77 -2.62 0.60 2.17
N ALA A 78 -1.69 0.80 3.09
CA ALA A 78 -0.25 0.76 2.85
C ALA A 78 0.43 -0.32 3.68
N GLY A 79 1.37 -1.03 3.06
CA GLY A 79 2.21 -2.02 3.75
C GLY A 79 3.57 -1.45 4.15
N SER A 80 4.02 -1.76 5.38
CA SER A 80 5.32 -1.31 5.88
C SER A 80 6.52 -1.98 5.18
N LEU A 81 6.31 -3.13 4.54
CA LEU A 81 7.29 -3.90 3.77
C LEU A 81 7.04 -3.81 2.25
N ASP A 82 6.23 -2.86 1.80
CA ASP A 82 5.98 -2.68 0.38
C ASP A 82 7.18 -2.02 -0.31
N LEU A 83 7.95 -2.81 -1.05
CA LEU A 83 9.09 -2.34 -1.83
C LEU A 83 8.72 -1.95 -3.27
N ILE A 84 7.53 -2.33 -3.75
CA ILE A 84 7.08 -2.05 -5.12
C ILE A 84 6.43 -0.68 -5.16
N THR A 85 5.52 -0.41 -4.22
CA THR A 85 4.83 0.86 -4.01
C THR A 85 5.09 1.39 -2.60
N PRO A 86 6.29 1.98 -2.35
CA PRO A 86 6.69 2.35 -1.02
C PRO A 86 5.69 3.32 -0.36
N PRO A 87 5.31 3.09 0.90
CA PRO A 87 4.17 3.75 1.54
C PRO A 87 4.33 5.27 1.63
N GLY A 88 5.56 5.77 1.81
CA GLY A 88 5.86 7.20 1.83
C GLY A 88 5.52 7.92 0.52
N PRO A 89 6.26 7.65 -0.57
CA PRO A 89 6.06 8.34 -1.84
C PRO A 89 4.74 7.99 -2.54
N GLU A 90 4.26 6.74 -2.47
CA GLU A 90 3.11 6.31 -3.29
C GLU A 90 1.76 6.38 -2.58
N GLN A 91 1.72 6.41 -1.25
CA GLN A 91 0.44 6.43 -0.52
C GLN A 91 0.30 7.63 0.39
N LEU A 92 1.28 7.89 1.25
CA LEU A 92 1.23 8.99 2.20
C LEU A 92 1.19 10.35 1.51
N ARG A 93 2.04 10.56 0.49
CA ARG A 93 2.06 11.83 -0.26
C ARG A 93 0.74 12.09 -1.02
N PRO A 94 0.22 11.18 -1.87
CA PRO A 94 -1.09 11.40 -2.50
C PRO A 94 -2.23 11.55 -1.49
N PHE A 95 -2.21 10.79 -0.39
CA PHE A 95 -3.22 10.89 0.65
C PHE A 95 -3.34 12.30 1.25
N LEU A 96 -2.22 13.03 1.41
CA LEU A 96 -2.21 14.39 1.94
C LEU A 96 -2.96 15.42 1.08
N GLU A 97 -3.17 15.10 -0.18
CA GLU A 97 -3.91 15.92 -1.13
C GLU A 97 -5.42 15.70 -1.00
N THR A 98 -5.87 14.60 -0.39
CA THR A 98 -7.30 14.31 -0.22
C THR A 98 -7.93 15.14 0.91
N PRO A 99 -8.95 15.97 0.64
CA PRO A 99 -9.49 16.88 1.64
C PRO A 99 -10.61 16.28 2.50
N HIS A 100 -11.15 15.11 2.15
CA HIS A 100 -12.36 14.59 2.76
C HIS A 100 -12.12 14.14 4.23
N PRO A 101 -12.96 14.55 5.21
CA PRO A 101 -12.72 14.30 6.63
C PRO A 101 -12.84 12.83 7.04
N HIS A 102 -13.55 12.01 6.25
CA HIS A 102 -13.60 10.56 6.44
C HIS A 102 -12.40 9.81 5.85
N SER A 103 -11.55 10.47 5.07
CA SER A 103 -10.41 9.79 4.46
C SER A 103 -9.39 9.35 5.50
N ARG A 104 -8.87 8.13 5.37
CA ARG A 104 -7.88 7.53 6.26
C ARG A 104 -6.78 6.84 5.48
N LEU A 105 -5.57 6.89 6.03
CA LEU A 105 -4.49 6.01 5.64
C LEU A 105 -4.30 4.96 6.72
N ALA A 106 -4.36 3.69 6.33
CA ALA A 106 -4.05 2.54 7.17
C ALA A 106 -2.66 2.02 6.80
N LEU A 107 -1.68 2.23 7.67
CA LEU A 107 -0.36 1.61 7.55
C LEU A 107 -0.36 0.29 8.34
N ILE A 108 -0.19 -0.83 7.64
CA ILE A 108 -0.21 -2.18 8.21
C ILE A 108 1.23 -2.69 8.35
N ASP A 109 1.63 -2.97 9.57
CA ASP A 109 2.96 -3.50 9.87
C ASP A 109 3.09 -4.94 9.31
N GLY A 110 4.20 -5.21 8.64
CA GLY A 110 4.50 -6.52 8.05
C GLY A 110 3.83 -6.78 6.70
N ALA A 111 2.95 -5.90 6.23
CA ALA A 111 2.35 -6.04 4.90
C ALA A 111 3.29 -5.57 3.79
N SER A 112 3.32 -6.31 2.69
CA SER A 112 4.04 -5.97 1.46
C SER A 112 3.08 -5.68 0.30
N HIS A 113 3.62 -5.42 -0.89
CA HIS A 113 2.84 -5.25 -2.11
C HIS A 113 1.91 -6.42 -2.40
N PHE A 114 2.37 -7.64 -2.12
CA PHE A 114 1.68 -8.88 -2.49
C PHE A 114 0.72 -9.37 -1.42
N SER A 115 0.76 -8.83 -0.21
CA SER A 115 -0.08 -9.30 0.89
C SER A 115 -1.60 -9.24 0.62
N PRO A 116 -2.16 -8.25 -0.11
CA PRO A 116 -3.56 -8.24 -0.49
C PRO A 116 -3.94 -9.32 -1.52
N ILE A 117 -2.96 -9.88 -2.23
CA ILE A 117 -3.18 -10.88 -3.28
C ILE A 117 -3.31 -12.25 -2.63
N ARG A 118 -4.42 -12.92 -2.89
CA ARG A 118 -4.62 -14.30 -2.46
C ARG A 118 -3.92 -15.24 -3.44
N VAL A 119 -2.84 -15.88 -2.99
CA VAL A 119 -2.25 -17.03 -3.69
C VAL A 119 -3.08 -18.26 -3.32
N ALA A 120 -3.65 -18.95 -4.31
CA ALA A 120 -4.38 -20.20 -4.05
C ALA A 120 -3.39 -21.28 -3.61
N ALA A 121 -3.74 -22.06 -2.59
CA ALA A 121 -2.86 -23.09 -2.02
C ALA A 121 -2.52 -24.25 -3.00
N GLU A 122 -3.19 -24.30 -4.15
CA GLU A 122 -3.03 -25.33 -5.19
C GLU A 122 -2.04 -24.92 -6.30
N GLU A 123 -1.58 -23.67 -6.31
CA GLU A 123 -0.56 -23.21 -7.26
C GLU A 123 0.82 -23.58 -6.71
N GLU A 124 1.58 -24.38 -7.47
CA GLU A 124 3.00 -24.61 -7.21
C GLU A 124 3.68 -23.24 -7.02
N VAL A 125 4.22 -23.01 -5.82
CA VAL A 125 5.01 -21.80 -5.54
C VAL A 125 6.28 -21.89 -6.38
N LEU A 126 6.20 -21.38 -7.62
CA LEU A 126 7.27 -21.44 -8.61
C LEU A 126 8.55 -20.76 -8.11
N PHE A 127 8.41 -19.79 -7.20
CA PHE A 127 9.52 -19.11 -6.53
C PHE A 127 9.21 -18.91 -5.05
N GLY A 128 10.00 -19.54 -4.18
CA GLY A 128 9.99 -19.32 -2.73
C GLY A 128 10.56 -17.95 -2.39
N ILE A 129 9.77 -16.90 -2.63
CA ILE A 129 10.10 -15.53 -2.28
C ILE A 129 9.90 -15.37 -0.76
N GLY A 130 10.91 -14.89 -0.03
CA GLY A 130 10.85 -14.79 1.44
C GLY A 130 9.79 -13.79 1.95
N GLU A 131 9.43 -13.92 3.23
CA GLU A 131 8.41 -13.08 3.90
C GLU A 131 8.70 -11.58 3.80
N ALA A 132 9.97 -11.17 3.74
CA ALA A 132 10.35 -9.76 3.56
C ALA A 132 9.83 -9.14 2.25
N LEU A 133 9.48 -9.97 1.26
CA LEU A 133 8.96 -9.56 -0.03
C LEU A 133 7.48 -9.90 -0.19
N VAL A 134 7.02 -11.07 0.27
CA VAL A 134 5.59 -11.50 0.19
C VAL A 134 4.72 -10.87 1.29
N GLY A 135 5.35 -10.43 2.37
CA GLY A 135 4.70 -9.95 3.59
C GLY A 135 4.53 -11.05 4.63
N VAL A 136 4.37 -10.63 5.88
CA VAL A 136 4.24 -11.51 7.04
C VAL A 136 2.79 -11.98 7.14
N ASP A 137 2.55 -13.29 7.03
CA ASP A 137 1.22 -13.92 7.13
C ASP A 137 0.15 -13.22 6.25
N PRO A 138 0.25 -13.30 4.90
CA PRO A 138 -0.68 -12.65 3.98
C PRO A 138 -2.17 -12.91 4.26
N PRO A 139 -2.61 -14.14 4.61
CA PRO A 139 -4.00 -14.38 5.00
C PRO A 139 -4.47 -13.48 6.15
N ARG A 140 -3.63 -13.30 7.17
CA ARG A 140 -3.95 -12.42 8.30
C ARG A 140 -4.06 -10.95 7.89
N ILE A 141 -3.18 -10.49 6.99
CA ILE A 141 -3.26 -9.14 6.43
C ILE A 141 -4.54 -8.96 5.62
N GLN A 142 -4.93 -9.93 4.79
CA GLN A 142 -6.18 -9.89 4.02
C GLN A 142 -7.41 -9.79 4.93
N HIS A 143 -7.42 -10.51 6.05
CA HIS A 143 -8.45 -10.36 7.08
C HIS A 143 -8.47 -8.95 7.68
N ALA A 144 -7.30 -8.38 7.98
CA ALA A 144 -7.22 -7.02 8.51
C ALA A 144 -7.71 -5.97 7.49
N ILE A 145 -7.33 -6.09 6.22
CA ILE A 145 -7.81 -5.20 5.14
C ILE A 145 -9.33 -5.29 5.00
N SER A 146 -9.88 -6.51 5.05
CA SER A 146 -11.32 -6.74 4.98
C SER A 146 -12.04 -6.05 6.14
N GLN A 147 -11.57 -6.22 7.37
CA GLN A 147 -12.16 -5.59 8.56
C GLN A 147 -12.05 -4.06 8.50
N LEU A 148 -10.88 -3.51 8.13
CA LEU A 148 -10.69 -2.06 7.96
C LEU A 148 -11.62 -1.48 6.89
N THR A 149 -11.85 -2.21 5.80
CA THR A 149 -12.76 -1.80 4.73
C THR A 149 -14.21 -1.79 5.22
N THR A 150 -14.63 -2.81 5.95
CA THR A 150 -15.95 -2.85 6.59
C THR A 150 -16.13 -1.70 7.57
N ASP A 151 -15.16 -1.48 8.46
CA ASP A 151 -15.22 -0.40 9.46
C ASP A 151 -15.30 0.98 8.78
N PHE A 152 -14.53 1.17 7.70
CA PHE A 152 -14.57 2.40 6.91
C PHE A 152 -15.96 2.63 6.28
N ILE A 153 -16.53 1.62 5.61
CA ILE A 153 -17.86 1.71 4.99
C ILE A 153 -18.93 2.01 6.05
N SER A 154 -18.94 1.27 7.16
CA SER A 154 -19.88 1.50 8.26
C SER A 154 -19.73 2.90 8.87
N GLY A 155 -18.50 3.41 8.96
CA GLY A 155 -18.24 4.79 9.39
C GLY A 155 -18.86 5.84 8.45
N LEU A 156 -18.85 5.59 7.13
CA LEU A 156 -19.51 6.46 6.16
C LEU A 156 -21.04 6.46 6.34
N GLU A 157 -21.64 5.28 6.49
CA GLU A 157 -23.09 5.13 6.71
C GLU A 157 -23.57 5.83 7.98
N GLN A 158 -22.77 5.78 9.04
CA GLN A 158 -23.06 6.39 10.34
C GLN A 158 -22.63 7.87 10.41
N ASN A 159 -22.04 8.41 9.35
CA ASN A 159 -21.37 9.71 9.33
C ASN A 159 -20.39 9.90 10.51
N ARG A 160 -19.67 8.84 10.86
CA ARG A 160 -18.66 8.81 11.92
C ARG A 160 -17.31 8.33 11.36
N PRO A 161 -16.36 9.24 11.12
CA PRO A 161 -15.07 8.86 10.57
C PRO A 161 -14.26 8.04 11.58
N LEU A 162 -13.46 7.09 11.09
CA LEU A 162 -12.61 6.27 11.96
C LEU A 162 -11.67 7.15 12.80
N ALA A 163 -11.44 6.79 14.06
CA ALA A 163 -10.48 7.52 14.88
C ALA A 163 -9.05 7.26 14.38
N SER A 164 -8.22 8.29 14.40
CA SER A 164 -6.79 8.14 14.14
C SER A 164 -6.12 7.54 15.38
N GLN A 165 -5.55 6.35 15.25
CA GLN A 165 -5.06 5.54 16.36
C GLN A 165 -4.13 4.43 15.90
N HIS A 166 -3.34 3.90 16.83
CA HIS A 166 -2.69 2.60 16.68
C HIS A 166 -3.63 1.52 17.23
N LEU A 167 -3.88 0.49 16.43
CA LEU A 167 -4.78 -0.58 16.78
C LEU A 167 -4.22 -1.92 16.31
N ARG A 168 -4.77 -3.00 16.86
CA ARG A 168 -4.45 -4.36 16.41
C ARG A 168 -5.68 -4.96 15.76
N VAL A 169 -5.61 -5.27 14.46
CA VAL A 169 -6.72 -5.83 13.67
C VAL A 169 -6.32 -7.22 13.23
N SER A 170 -7.12 -8.24 13.52
CA SER A 170 -6.79 -9.64 13.18
C SER A 170 -5.41 -10.10 13.68
N GLY A 171 -4.85 -9.45 14.70
CA GLY A 171 -3.52 -9.75 15.22
C GLY A 171 -2.35 -9.04 14.53
N VAL A 172 -2.58 -8.19 13.52
CA VAL A 172 -1.56 -7.29 12.94
C VAL A 172 -1.67 -5.89 13.52
N ASN A 173 -0.55 -5.19 13.66
CA ASN A 173 -0.54 -3.81 14.07
C ASN A 173 -0.91 -2.92 12.87
N VAL A 174 -1.81 -1.97 13.10
CA VAL A 174 -2.26 -1.01 12.11
C VAL A 174 -2.18 0.38 12.71
N ARG A 175 -1.69 1.34 11.95
CA ARG A 175 -1.79 2.76 12.26
C ARG A 175 -2.80 3.41 11.33
N LEU A 176 -3.94 3.81 11.87
CA LEU A 176 -4.91 4.65 11.17
C LEU A 176 -4.55 6.10 11.41
N ILE A 177 -4.32 6.85 10.33
CA ILE A 177 -4.03 8.28 10.40
C ILE A 177 -4.98 9.05 9.49
N ASP A 178 -5.42 10.19 9.99
CA ASP A 178 -6.07 11.22 9.19
C ASP A 178 -5.02 12.12 8.51
N ARG A 179 -5.51 13.07 7.72
CA ARG A 179 -4.67 14.04 7.01
C ARG A 179 -3.84 14.92 7.95
N ALA A 180 -4.36 15.30 9.13
CA ALA A 180 -3.64 16.18 10.05
C ALA A 180 -2.44 15.45 10.66
N GLN A 181 -2.62 14.19 11.06
CA GLN A 181 -1.53 13.35 11.55
C GLN A 181 -0.55 12.96 10.43
N ALA A 182 -1.04 12.69 9.21
CA ALA A 182 -0.16 12.40 8.07
C ALA A 182 0.86 13.51 7.80
N ARG A 183 0.51 14.79 8.06
CA ARG A 183 1.42 15.93 7.89
C ARG A 183 2.57 15.96 8.88
N THR A 184 2.46 15.27 10.02
CA THR A 184 3.51 15.24 11.05
C THR A 184 4.51 14.10 10.84
N VAL A 185 4.32 13.28 9.81
CA VAL A 185 5.13 12.08 9.51
C VAL A 185 6.11 12.31 8.35
N LEU A 186 5.93 13.37 7.56
CA LEU A 186 6.84 13.84 6.51
C LEU A 186 7.75 14.96 7.04
#